data_AF-A0A2J0KS65-F1
#
_entry.id   AF-A0A2J0KS65-F1
#
_cell.length_a   1.000
_cell.length_b   1.000
_cell.length_c   1.000
_cell.angle_alpha   90.00
_cell.angle_beta   90.00
_cell.angle_gamma   90.00
#
_symmetry.space_group_name_H-M   'P 1'
#
loop_
_entity.id
_entity.type
_entity.pdbx_description
1 polymer ?
#
loop_
_entity_poly.entity_id
_entity_poly.type
_entity_poly.pdbx_seq_one_letter_code
_entity_poly.pdbx_strand_id
1 'polypeptide(L)'
;MEIFDAFLKFSHILAVVFMAAPLYSLILVNERALYSPQMVYQVDRYMETLIGKNAVRCFVFQLTALVTGALLVWRMGWSWNTVLVLKLILLFSLMALLSFVHLGVQPRIEQLLAQVKNDPVAEKIVSRIKPLRLLRKRLAATCLFLMVATVLLGLQVYDSFPLVVNLAFLILVGFFCIRAFNKPLRLGWW
;
A
#
# COMPACT_ATOMS: atom_id res chain seq x y z
N MET A 1 -16.68 29.66 6.69
CA MET A 1 -16.34 28.51 7.55
C MET A 1 -16.62 27.18 6.85
N GLU A 2 -17.76 27.06 6.15
CA GLU A 2 -18.11 25.85 5.36
C GLU A 2 -17.12 25.49 4.24
N ILE A 3 -16.56 26.49 3.54
CA ILE A 3 -15.61 26.26 2.42
C ILE A 3 -14.34 25.53 2.92
N PHE A 4 -13.81 25.93 4.07
CA PHE A 4 -12.60 25.33 4.63
C PHE A 4 -12.85 23.89 5.07
N ASP A 5 -13.96 23.63 5.76
CA ASP A 5 -14.33 22.29 6.20
C ASP A 5 -14.64 21.36 5.00
N ALA A 6 -15.25 21.89 3.93
CA ALA A 6 -15.43 21.17 2.67
C ALA A 6 -14.10 20.84 1.98
N PHE A 7 -13.19 21.81 1.90
CA PHE A 7 -11.86 21.62 1.34
C PHE A 7 -11.05 20.56 2.10
N LEU A 8 -11.10 20.59 3.43
CA LEU A 8 -10.44 19.58 4.27
C LEU A 8 -11.01 18.18 4.04
N LYS A 9 -12.34 18.02 4.03
CA LYS A 9 -13.00 16.73 3.77
C LYS A 9 -12.63 16.19 2.39
N PHE A 10 -12.68 17.03 1.36
CA PHE A 10 -12.32 16.66 0.00
C PHE A 10 -10.85 16.21 -0.07
N SER A 11 -9.94 17.00 0.49
CA SER A 11 -8.50 16.68 0.49
C SER A 11 -8.20 15.39 1.26
N HIS A 12 -8.90 15.15 2.38
CA HIS A 12 -8.75 13.93 3.17
C HIS A 12 -9.18 12.69 2.37
N ILE A 13 -10.36 12.74 1.74
CA ILE A 13 -10.88 11.64 0.92
C ILE A 13 -9.96 11.39 -0.28
N LEU A 14 -9.52 12.46 -0.95
CA LEU A 14 -8.65 12.37 -2.11
C LEU A 14 -7.31 11.70 -1.77
N ALA A 15 -6.71 12.05 -0.63
CA ALA A 15 -5.48 11.42 -0.15
C ALA A 15 -5.67 9.91 0.10
N VAL A 16 -6.79 9.52 0.70
CA VAL A 16 -7.11 8.12 0.96
C VAL A 16 -7.33 7.34 -0.35
N VAL A 17 -8.03 7.91 -1.33
CA VAL A 17 -8.27 7.29 -2.64
C VAL A 17 -6.96 7.05 -3.39
N PHE A 18 -6.06 8.04 -3.41
CA PHE A 18 -4.76 7.90 -4.08
C PHE A 18 -3.76 7.02 -3.33
N MET A 19 -4.07 6.60 -2.10
CA MET A 19 -3.25 5.67 -1.34
C MET A 19 -3.27 4.23 -1.89
N ALA A 20 -3.92 3.96 -3.02
CA ALA A 20 -3.96 2.67 -3.72
C ALA A 20 -2.61 2.16 -4.28
N ALA A 21 -1.49 2.82 -4.00
CA ALA A 21 -0.16 2.42 -4.46
C ALA A 21 0.25 0.96 -4.12
N PRO A 22 -0.13 0.37 -2.97
CA PRO A 22 0.13 -1.05 -2.71
C PRO A 22 -0.53 -1.98 -3.72
N LEU A 23 -1.75 -1.67 -4.17
CA LEU A 23 -2.47 -2.43 -5.19
C LEU A 23 -1.73 -2.39 -6.53
N TYR A 24 -1.40 -1.19 -7.01
CA TYR A 24 -0.69 -1.04 -8.30
C TYR A 24 0.69 -1.70 -8.27
N SER A 25 1.38 -1.65 -7.13
CA SER A 25 2.67 -2.33 -6.96
C SER A 25 2.53 -3.86 -7.00
N LEU A 26 1.46 -4.42 -6.44
CA LEU A 26 1.17 -5.86 -6.54
C LEU A 26 0.84 -6.28 -7.96
N ILE A 27 0.02 -5.51 -8.66
CA ILE A 27 -0.32 -5.75 -10.07
C ILE A 27 0.96 -5.79 -10.90
N LEU A 28 1.80 -4.75 -10.81
CA LEU A 28 3.04 -4.65 -11.58
C LEU A 28 3.97 -5.86 -11.33
N VAL A 29 4.11 -6.30 -10.07
CA VAL A 29 4.96 -7.45 -9.72
C VAL A 29 4.41 -8.77 -10.27
N ASN A 30 3.10 -8.93 -10.39
CA ASN A 30 2.50 -10.13 -10.96
C ASN A 30 2.53 -10.13 -12.49
N GLU A 31 2.23 -8.98 -13.11
CA GLU A 31 2.31 -8.80 -14.57
C GLU A 31 3.73 -9.00 -15.08
N ARG A 32 4.75 -8.69 -14.25
CA ARG A 32 6.14 -9.02 -14.55
C ARG A 32 6.35 -10.47 -14.96
N ALA A 33 5.66 -11.42 -14.31
CA ALA A 33 5.83 -12.84 -14.60
C ALA A 33 5.36 -13.21 -16.02
N LEU A 34 4.57 -12.36 -16.68
CA LEU A 34 4.14 -12.55 -18.06
C LEU A 34 5.21 -12.16 -19.08
N TYR A 35 6.16 -11.28 -18.73
CA TYR A 35 7.22 -10.84 -19.64
C TYR A 35 8.29 -11.91 -19.83
N SER A 36 8.78 -12.51 -18.74
CA SER A 36 9.74 -13.61 -18.79
C SER A 36 9.76 -14.35 -17.46
N PRO A 37 9.90 -15.70 -17.46
CA PRO A 37 10.15 -16.46 -16.24
C PRO A 37 11.55 -16.19 -15.67
N GLN A 38 12.47 -15.66 -16.49
CA GLN A 38 13.82 -15.28 -16.10
C GLN A 38 13.91 -13.78 -15.79
N MET A 39 14.94 -13.42 -15.01
CA MET A 39 15.21 -12.01 -14.71
C MET A 39 15.87 -11.34 -15.91
N VAL A 40 15.28 -10.25 -16.39
CA VAL A 40 15.80 -9.46 -17.52
C VAL A 40 16.13 -8.08 -16.98
N TYR A 41 17.42 -7.74 -16.87
CA TYR A 41 17.88 -6.62 -16.07
C TYR A 41 17.19 -5.30 -16.41
N GLN A 42 17.05 -4.96 -17.70
CA GLN A 42 16.46 -3.70 -18.12
C GLN A 42 14.99 -3.54 -17.70
N VAL A 43 14.17 -4.57 -17.95
CA VAL A 43 12.75 -4.59 -17.59
C VAL A 43 12.58 -4.59 -16.07
N ASP A 44 13.37 -5.43 -15.40
CA ASP A 44 13.42 -5.52 -13.95
C ASP A 44 13.77 -4.19 -13.29
N ARG A 45 14.85 -3.54 -13.74
CA ARG A 45 15.33 -2.27 -13.19
C ARG A 45 14.30 -1.17 -13.37
N TYR A 46 13.62 -1.13 -14.51
CA TYR A 46 12.53 -0.19 -14.75
C TYR A 46 11.36 -0.40 -13.77
N MET A 47 10.87 -1.63 -13.65
CA MET A 47 9.77 -1.96 -12.74
C MET A 47 10.13 -1.67 -11.27
N GLU A 48 11.34 -2.01 -10.85
CA GLU A 48 11.83 -1.77 -9.50
C GLU A 48 11.92 -0.27 -9.15
N THR A 49 12.30 0.56 -10.14
CA THR A 49 12.33 2.01 -9.99
C THR A 49 10.92 2.57 -9.80
N LEU A 50 9.94 2.05 -10.54
CA LEU A 50 8.53 2.41 -10.42
C LEU A 50 7.96 2.07 -9.03
N ILE A 51 8.22 0.86 -8.55
CA ILE A 51 7.79 0.40 -7.23
C ILE A 51 8.44 1.25 -6.13
N GLY A 52 9.74 1.51 -6.23
CA GLY A 52 10.47 2.33 -5.25
C GLY A 52 9.93 3.75 -5.14
N LYS A 53 9.64 4.41 -6.28
CA LYS A 53 9.08 5.77 -6.30
C LYS A 53 7.63 5.83 -5.78
N ASN A 54 6.84 4.78 -5.95
CA ASN A 54 5.49 4.72 -5.41
C ASN A 54 5.45 4.76 -3.88
N ALA A 55 6.47 4.24 -3.19
CA ALA A 55 6.54 4.30 -1.73
C ALA A 55 6.58 5.76 -1.22
N VAL A 56 7.39 6.62 -1.86
CA VAL A 56 7.49 8.04 -1.49
C VAL A 56 6.16 8.75 -1.67
N ARG A 57 5.43 8.46 -2.74
CA ARG A 57 4.09 9.01 -2.98
C ARG A 57 3.11 8.59 -1.88
N CYS A 58 3.16 7.33 -1.46
CA CYS A 58 2.34 6.84 -0.34
C CYS A 58 2.60 7.60 0.96
N PHE A 59 3.86 7.92 1.29
CA PHE A 59 4.18 8.74 2.46
C PHE A 59 3.53 10.13 2.40
N VAL A 60 3.58 10.77 1.23
CA VAL A 60 2.94 12.08 1.03
C VAL A 60 1.44 11.97 1.27
N PHE A 61 0.77 10.97 0.69
CA PHE A 61 -0.68 10.77 0.89
C PHE A 61 -1.04 10.42 2.34
N GLN A 62 -0.24 9.58 3.02
CA GLN A 62 -0.43 9.25 4.44
C GLN A 62 -0.27 10.48 5.33
N LEU A 63 0.73 11.32 5.06
CA LEU A 63 0.93 12.57 5.78
C LEU A 63 -0.23 13.54 5.54
N THR A 64 -0.67 13.69 4.29
CA THR A 64 -1.84 14.52 3.96
C THR A 64 -3.09 14.01 4.68
N ALA A 65 -3.33 12.69 4.71
CA ALA A 65 -4.46 12.09 5.42
C ALA A 65 -4.36 12.31 6.93
N LEU A 66 -3.15 12.21 7.52
CA LEU A 66 -2.92 12.48 8.94
C LEU A 66 -3.22 13.94 9.29
N VAL A 67 -2.63 14.89 8.54
CA VAL A 67 -2.79 16.33 8.80
C VAL A 67 -4.24 16.76 8.63
N THR A 68 -4.87 16.38 7.51
CA THR A 68 -6.28 16.71 7.25
C THR A 68 -7.22 16.04 8.26
N GLY A 69 -6.95 14.78 8.65
CA GLY A 69 -7.72 14.07 9.66
C GLY A 69 -7.61 14.71 11.04
N ALA A 70 -6.41 15.10 11.47
CA ALA A 70 -6.19 15.78 12.75
C ALA A 70 -6.89 17.14 12.80
N LEU A 71 -6.82 17.92 11.72
CA LEU A 71 -7.55 19.19 11.61
C LEU A 71 -9.07 18.99 11.68
N LEU A 72 -9.62 17.96 11.03
CA LEU A 72 -11.05 17.65 11.11
C LEU A 72 -11.48 17.28 12.53
N VAL A 73 -10.70 16.44 13.23
CA VAL A 73 -10.97 16.08 14.64
C VAL A 73 -10.88 17.28 15.56
N TRP A 74 -9.91 18.17 15.33
CA TRP A 74 -9.79 19.42 16.08
C TRP A 74 -11.01 20.33 15.93
N ARG A 75 -11.51 20.47 14.70
CA ARG A 75 -12.71 21.26 14.39
C ARG A 75 -13.99 20.69 15.02
N MET A 76 -14.03 19.37 15.23
CA MET A 76 -15.11 18.68 15.95
C MET A 76 -14.99 18.74 17.48
N GLY A 77 -13.99 19.44 18.03
CA GLY A 77 -13.81 19.59 19.47
C GLY A 77 -13.07 18.42 20.14
N TRP A 78 -12.21 17.69 19.39
CA TRP A 78 -11.36 16.62 19.95
C TRP A 78 -12.16 15.44 20.53
N SER A 79 -13.28 15.10 19.90
CA SER A 79 -14.16 13.99 20.28
C SER A 79 -13.59 12.63 19.85
N TRP A 80 -12.55 12.17 20.54
CA TRP A 80 -11.97 10.84 20.29
C TRP A 80 -12.99 9.74 20.58
N ASN A 81 -13.31 8.96 19.56
CA ASN A 81 -13.99 7.69 19.71
C ASN A 81 -13.02 6.53 19.40
N THR A 82 -13.41 5.32 19.79
CA THR A 82 -12.61 4.11 19.57
C THR A 82 -12.29 3.89 18.09
N VAL A 83 -13.19 4.27 17.17
CA VAL A 83 -13.01 4.15 15.72
C VAL A 83 -11.89 5.05 15.20
N LEU A 84 -11.83 6.30 15.66
CA LEU A 84 -10.80 7.28 15.32
C LEU A 84 -9.43 6.86 15.88
N VAL A 85 -9.40 6.37 17.12
CA VAL A 85 -8.17 5.83 17.72
C VAL A 85 -7.67 4.62 16.92
N LEU A 86 -8.55 3.69 16.56
CA LEU A 86 -8.20 2.53 15.76
C LEU A 86 -7.68 2.91 14.37
N LYS A 87 -8.33 3.88 13.70
CA LYS A 87 -7.85 4.46 12.44
C LYS A 87 -6.44 5.04 12.57
N LEU A 88 -6.18 5.77 13.66
CA LEU A 88 -4.87 6.37 13.89
C LEU A 88 -3.79 5.29 14.08
N ILE A 89 -4.10 4.24 14.87
CA ILE A 89 -3.21 3.08 15.05
C ILE A 89 -2.92 2.38 13.71
N LEU A 90 -3.94 2.17 12.88
CA LEU A 90 -3.77 1.56 11.55
C LEU A 90 -2.94 2.45 10.62
N LEU A 91 -3.16 3.76 10.63
CA LEU A 91 -2.37 4.71 9.85
C LEU A 91 -0.89 4.67 10.24
N PHE A 92 -0.58 4.69 11.54
CA PHE A 92 0.80 4.54 12.00
C PHE A 92 1.40 3.17 11.66
N SER A 93 0.60 2.11 11.70
CA SER A 93 1.01 0.77 11.29
C SER A 93 1.35 0.72 9.79
N LEU A 94 0.55 1.37 8.95
CA LEU A 94 0.81 1.53 7.51
C LEU A 94 2.11 2.31 7.26
N MET A 95 2.33 3.40 7.99
CA MET A 95 3.55 4.20 7.91
C MET A 95 4.78 3.38 8.34
N ALA A 96 4.67 2.60 9.42
CA ALA A 96 5.77 1.75 9.91
C ALA A 96 6.13 0.65 8.89
N LEU A 97 5.12 -0.03 8.33
CA LEU A 97 5.31 -1.04 7.28
C LEU A 97 5.98 -0.44 6.04
N LEU A 98 5.52 0.74 5.61
CA LEU A 98 6.08 1.44 4.46
C LEU A 98 7.53 1.86 4.71
N SER A 99 7.85 2.38 5.91
CA SER A 99 9.21 2.72 6.34
C SER A 99 10.13 1.51 6.33
N PHE A 100 9.67 0.37 6.86
CA PHE A 100 10.45 -0.87 6.83
C PHE A 100 10.76 -1.32 5.40
N VAL A 101 9.78 -1.25 4.50
CA VAL A 101 9.98 -1.60 3.09
C VAL A 101 10.91 -0.62 2.39
N HIS A 102 10.70 0.68 2.55
CA HIS A 102 11.41 1.73 1.82
C HIS A 102 12.86 1.93 2.31
N LEU A 103 13.09 1.85 3.63
CA LEU A 103 14.41 2.07 4.22
C LEU A 103 15.20 0.76 4.40
N GLY A 104 14.51 -0.39 4.49
CA GLY A 104 15.14 -1.69 4.73
C GLY A 104 15.21 -2.57 3.49
N VAL A 105 14.06 -2.91 2.92
CA VAL A 105 13.98 -3.94 1.86
C VAL A 105 14.38 -3.38 0.49
N GLN A 106 13.87 -2.20 0.13
CA GLN A 106 14.11 -1.56 -1.16
C GLN A 106 15.60 -1.29 -1.44
N PRO A 107 16.38 -0.68 -0.51
CA PRO A 107 17.78 -0.38 -0.78
C PRO A 107 18.63 -1.64 -0.96
N ARG A 108 18.31 -2.72 -0.24
CA ARG A 108 18.97 -4.03 -0.40
C ARG A 108 18.73 -4.63 -1.78
N ILE A 109 17.53 -4.49 -2.32
CA ILE A 109 17.21 -4.91 -3.70
C ILE A 109 18.03 -4.08 -4.69
N GLU A 110 18.07 -2.75 -4.50
CA GLU A 110 18.82 -1.85 -5.39
C GLU A 110 20.33 -2.10 -5.36
N GLN A 111 20.91 -2.38 -4.20
CA GLN A 111 22.33 -2.75 -4.05
C GLN A 111 22.67 -4.05 -4.79
N LEU A 112 21.78 -5.04 -4.79
CA LEU A 112 21.97 -6.28 -5.53
C LEU A 112 21.81 -6.06 -7.04
N LEU A 113 20.86 -5.21 -7.46
CA LEU A 113 20.67 -4.85 -8.86
C LEU A 113 21.85 -4.06 -9.41
N ALA A 114 22.47 -3.18 -8.63
CA ALA A 114 23.62 -2.40 -9.04
C ALA A 114 24.87 -3.24 -9.37
N GLN A 115 24.92 -4.51 -8.91
CA GLN A 115 26.01 -5.45 -9.22
C GLN A 115 25.86 -6.10 -10.60
N VAL A 116 24.71 -5.95 -11.26
CA VAL A 116 24.44 -6.54 -12.57
C VAL A 116 25.15 -5.72 -13.64
N LYS A 117 26.10 -6.35 -14.34
CA LYS A 117 26.88 -5.70 -15.42
C LYS A 117 26.30 -5.95 -16.81
N ASN A 118 25.84 -7.17 -17.07
CA ASN A 118 25.27 -7.62 -18.34
C ASN A 118 24.16 -8.64 -18.08
N ASP A 119 23.23 -8.77 -19.03
CA ASP A 119 22.33 -9.92 -19.10
C ASP A 119 23.07 -11.11 -19.77
N PRO A 120 22.82 -12.36 -19.38
CA PRO A 120 21.91 -12.80 -18.33
C PRO A 120 22.44 -12.57 -16.91
N VAL A 121 21.53 -12.25 -15.97
CA VAL A 121 21.88 -12.00 -14.57
C VAL A 121 22.45 -13.25 -13.90
N ALA A 122 23.60 -13.11 -13.24
CA ALA A 122 24.24 -14.19 -12.52
C ALA A 122 23.30 -14.83 -11.47
N GLU A 123 23.22 -16.16 -11.45
CA GLU A 123 22.28 -16.91 -10.61
C GLU A 123 22.43 -16.61 -9.11
N LYS A 124 23.66 -16.33 -8.66
CA LYS A 124 23.98 -15.91 -7.28
C LYS A 124 23.30 -14.60 -6.88
N ILE A 125 23.09 -13.68 -7.82
CA ILE A 125 22.37 -12.42 -7.58
C ILE A 125 20.86 -12.69 -7.56
N VAL A 126 20.37 -13.48 -8.52
CA VAL A 126 18.94 -13.85 -8.61
C VAL A 126 18.45 -14.55 -7.34
N SER A 127 19.22 -15.49 -6.80
CA SER A 127 18.87 -16.25 -5.58
C SER A 127 18.78 -15.35 -4.33
N ARG A 128 19.53 -14.24 -4.28
CA ARG A 128 19.46 -13.25 -3.19
C ARG A 128 18.32 -12.25 -3.36
N ILE A 129 17.99 -11.88 -4.59
CA ILE A 129 16.93 -10.90 -4.90
C ILE A 129 15.53 -11.49 -4.70
N LYS A 130 15.30 -12.74 -5.13
CA LYS A 130 13.99 -13.42 -5.06
C LYS A 130 13.34 -13.37 -3.67
N PRO A 131 14.00 -13.74 -2.55
CA PRO A 131 13.39 -13.71 -1.23
C PRO A 131 13.04 -12.29 -0.77
N LEU A 132 13.88 -11.29 -1.08
CA LEU A 132 13.60 -9.89 -0.75
C LEU A 132 12.36 -9.36 -1.49
N ARG A 133 12.23 -9.71 -2.77
CA ARG A 133 11.05 -9.37 -3.58
C ARG A 133 9.78 -10.02 -3.05
N LEU A 134 9.87 -11.30 -2.63
CA LEU A 134 8.74 -12.00 -2.03
C LEU A 134 8.32 -11.35 -0.71
N LEU A 135 9.28 -10.99 0.15
CA LEU A 135 9.00 -10.27 1.39
C LEU A 135 8.29 -8.94 1.11
N ARG A 136 8.82 -8.11 0.19
CA ARG A 136 8.17 -6.85 -0.20
C ARG A 136 6.75 -7.07 -0.72
N LYS A 137 6.56 -8.09 -1.56
CA LYS A 137 5.24 -8.44 -2.11
C LYS A 137 4.24 -8.81 -1.01
N ARG A 138 4.68 -9.59 0.00
CA ARG A 138 3.85 -9.93 1.16
C ARG A 138 3.48 -8.69 1.96
N LEU A 139 4.45 -7.83 2.26
CA LEU A 139 4.22 -6.58 2.99
C LEU A 139 3.30 -5.61 2.23
N ALA A 140 3.39 -5.55 0.91
CA ALA A 140 2.48 -4.77 0.08
C ALA A 140 1.04 -5.30 0.15
N ALA A 141 0.84 -6.62 0.17
CA ALA A 141 -0.48 -7.24 0.36
C ALA A 141 -1.04 -6.96 1.76
N THR A 142 -0.22 -7.04 2.81
CA THR A 142 -0.62 -6.64 4.17
C THR A 142 -0.99 -5.16 4.23
N CYS A 143 -0.19 -4.28 3.61
CA CYS A 143 -0.46 -2.85 3.53
C CYS A 143 -1.79 -2.56 2.82
N LEU A 144 -2.07 -3.26 1.72
CA LEU A 144 -3.35 -3.18 1.01
C LEU A 144 -4.53 -3.58 1.91
N PHE A 145 -4.41 -4.69 2.63
CA PHE A 145 -5.45 -5.14 3.57
C PHE A 145 -5.74 -4.09 4.64
N LEU A 146 -4.70 -3.59 5.31
CA LEU A 146 -4.82 -2.58 6.36
C LEU A 146 -5.38 -1.25 5.83
N MET A 147 -5.00 -0.84 4.63
CA MET A 147 -5.57 0.34 3.97
C MET A 147 -7.08 0.19 3.79
N VAL A 148 -7.54 -0.91 3.20
CA VAL A 148 -8.98 -1.11 2.96
C VAL A 148 -9.74 -1.25 4.28
N ALA A 149 -9.16 -1.91 5.28
CA ALA A 149 -9.74 -1.97 6.63
C ALA A 149 -9.87 -0.56 7.26
N THR A 150 -8.89 0.32 7.05
CA THR A 150 -8.94 1.72 7.51
C THR A 150 -10.05 2.50 6.82
N VAL A 151 -10.30 2.25 5.53
CA VAL A 151 -11.43 2.84 4.78
C VAL A 151 -12.76 2.34 5.35
N LEU A 152 -12.91 1.04 5.60
CA LEU A 152 -14.11 0.45 6.17
C LEU A 152 -14.45 1.06 7.54
N LEU A 153 -13.46 1.19 8.43
CA LEU A 153 -13.62 1.89 9.71
C LEU A 153 -14.00 3.36 9.52
N GLY A 154 -13.63 3.97 8.39
CA GLY A 154 -14.01 5.34 8.10
C GLY A 154 -15.47 5.52 7.80
N LEU A 155 -16.09 4.55 7.13
CA LEU A 155 -17.52 4.53 6.91
C LEU A 155 -18.28 4.38 8.24
N GLN A 156 -17.71 3.63 9.18
CA GLN A 156 -18.29 3.42 10.52
C GLN A 156 -18.30 4.66 11.43
N VAL A 157 -17.58 5.73 11.07
CA VAL A 157 -17.66 7.00 11.81
C VAL A 157 -19.03 7.65 11.61
N TYR A 158 -19.67 7.44 10.47
CA TYR A 158 -20.96 8.05 10.13
C TYR A 158 -22.14 7.13 10.41
N ASP A 159 -22.01 5.83 10.10
CA ASP A 159 -23.07 4.85 10.33
C ASP A 159 -22.50 3.48 10.71
N SER A 160 -23.08 2.83 11.72
CA SER A 160 -22.56 1.59 12.28
C SER A 160 -23.11 0.38 11.52
N PHE A 161 -22.24 -0.35 10.83
CA PHE A 161 -22.64 -1.62 10.23
C PHE A 161 -22.77 -2.74 11.28
N PRO A 162 -23.70 -3.68 11.10
CA PRO A 162 -23.76 -4.90 11.90
C PRO A 162 -22.43 -5.67 11.85
N LEU A 163 -22.08 -6.32 12.96
CA LEU A 163 -20.82 -7.09 13.08
C LEU A 163 -20.63 -8.10 11.94
N VAL A 164 -21.70 -8.79 11.56
CA VAL A 164 -21.69 -9.79 10.47
C VAL A 164 -21.27 -9.18 9.14
N VAL A 165 -21.77 -7.98 8.82
CA VAL A 165 -21.46 -7.26 7.58
C VAL A 165 -19.99 -6.82 7.58
N ASN A 166 -19.48 -6.33 8.70
CA ASN A 166 -18.07 -5.97 8.83
C ASN A 166 -17.14 -7.17 8.64
N LEU A 167 -17.46 -8.30 9.27
CA LEU A 167 -16.69 -9.54 9.11
C LEU A 167 -16.74 -10.02 7.66
N ALA A 168 -17.89 -9.99 7.01
CA ALA A 168 -18.03 -10.35 5.61
C ALA A 168 -17.15 -9.47 4.70
N PHE A 169 -17.14 -8.15 4.91
CA PHE A 169 -16.27 -7.24 4.15
C PHE A 169 -14.79 -7.50 4.41
N LEU A 170 -14.37 -7.68 5.67
CA LEU A 170 -12.97 -7.99 5.98
C LEU A 170 -12.52 -9.32 5.36
N ILE A 171 -13.38 -10.33 5.35
CA ILE A 171 -13.12 -11.61 4.68
C ILE A 171 -12.97 -11.42 3.17
N LEU A 172 -13.89 -10.69 2.53
CA LEU A 172 -13.81 -10.39 1.09
C LEU A 172 -12.54 -9.63 0.72
N VAL A 173 -12.15 -8.64 1.53
CA VAL A 173 -10.90 -7.90 1.35
C VAL A 173 -9.69 -8.82 1.52
N GLY A 174 -9.71 -9.70 2.53
CA GLY A 174 -8.67 -10.73 2.72
C GLY A 174 -8.52 -11.63 1.49
N PHE A 175 -9.64 -12.15 0.96
CA PHE A 175 -9.65 -12.95 -0.26
C PHE A 175 -9.12 -12.17 -1.47
N PHE A 176 -9.53 -10.92 -1.62
CA PHE A 176 -9.03 -10.06 -2.68
C PHE A 176 -7.52 -9.84 -2.57
N CYS A 177 -6.99 -9.55 -1.38
CA CYS A 177 -5.55 -9.40 -1.17
C CYS A 177 -4.78 -10.69 -1.47
N ILE A 178 -5.31 -11.87 -1.10
CA ILE A 178 -4.72 -13.17 -1.41
C ILE A 178 -4.73 -13.42 -2.93
N ARG A 179 -5.84 -13.10 -3.60
CA ARG A 179 -5.97 -13.22 -5.07
C ARG A 179 -5.00 -12.28 -5.79
N ALA A 180 -4.92 -11.02 -5.37
CA ALA A 180 -4.00 -10.01 -5.87
C ALA A 180 -2.53 -10.36 -5.56
N PHE A 181 -2.27 -11.11 -4.49
CA PHE A 181 -0.93 -11.62 -4.21
C PHE A 181 -0.58 -12.81 -5.12
N ASN A 182 -1.49 -13.74 -5.38
CA ASN A 182 -1.15 -14.99 -6.07
C ASN A 182 -1.24 -14.91 -7.61
N LYS A 183 -2.11 -14.06 -8.15
CA LYS A 183 -2.44 -14.08 -9.58
C LYS A 183 -2.49 -12.65 -10.16
N PRO A 184 -2.12 -12.45 -11.44
CA PRO A 184 -2.29 -11.16 -12.12
C PRO A 184 -3.77 -10.72 -12.14
N LEU A 185 -4.00 -9.40 -12.08
CA LEU A 185 -5.34 -8.78 -12.10
C LEU A 185 -5.51 -8.07 -13.45
N ARG A 186 -5.84 -8.83 -14.50
CA ARG A 186 -5.88 -8.31 -15.89
C ARG A 186 -6.82 -7.12 -16.08
N LEU A 187 -7.94 -7.09 -15.35
CA LEU A 187 -8.94 -6.03 -15.42
C LEU A 187 -8.84 -5.04 -14.24
N GLY A 188 -7.84 -5.17 -13.38
CA GLY A 188 -7.76 -4.44 -12.10
C GLY A 188 -8.79 -4.90 -11.05
N TRP A 189 -9.67 -5.83 -11.40
CA TRP A 189 -10.68 -6.47 -10.56
C TRP A 189 -10.50 -8.00 -10.58
N TRP A 190 -11.23 -8.72 -9.71
CA TRP A 190 -11.12 -10.17 -9.41
C TRP A 190 -10.58 -11.08 -10.53
#